data_AF-A0A9E3KKH4-F1
#
_entry.id   AF-A0A9E3KKH4-F1
#
_cell.length_a   1.000
_cell.length_b   1.000
_cell.length_c   1.000
_cell.angle_alpha   90.00
_cell.angle_beta   90.00
_cell.angle_gamma   90.00
#
_symmetry.space_group_name_H-M   'P 1'
#
loop_
_entity.id
_entity.type
_entity.pdbx_description
1 polymer ?
#
loop_
_entity_poly.entity_id
_entity_poly.type
_entity_poly.pdbx_seq_one_letter_code
_entity_poly.pdbx_strand_id
1 'polypeptide(L)'
;MRKILLLATLLFPLYSIAQFGVAYHQSQIPFISFNYEFKERLRPELRILTDVYWDIEQLEGIINYNILAKPDYSFYVGGGLNFYYESLVFPVGFNFYPFERKKLGFHIELTPFVSDDLILRGSWGIRYRFKKE
;
A
#
# COMPACT_ATOMS: atom_id res chain seq x y z
N MET A 1 -23.83 7.10 -22.73
CA MET A 1 -23.33 8.13 -21.77
C MET A 1 -22.66 7.52 -20.55
N ARG A 2 -23.32 6.69 -19.71
CA ARG A 2 -22.70 6.04 -18.53
C ARG A 2 -21.37 5.31 -18.82
N LYS A 3 -21.32 4.50 -19.88
CA LYS A 3 -20.11 3.74 -20.26
C LYS A 3 -18.92 4.64 -20.67
N ILE A 4 -19.21 5.77 -21.32
CA ILE A 4 -18.18 6.75 -21.74
C ILE A 4 -17.66 7.52 -20.54
N LEU A 5 -18.55 7.90 -19.61
CA LEU A 5 -18.17 8.51 -18.35
C LEU A 5 -17.28 7.59 -17.50
N LEU A 6 -17.63 6.30 -17.44
CA LEU A 6 -16.86 5.27 -16.74
C LEU A 6 -15.49 5.03 -17.37
N LEU A 7 -15.42 4.98 -18.70
CA LEU A 7 -14.16 4.88 -19.44
C LEU A 7 -13.30 6.14 -19.24
N ALA A 8 -13.91 7.32 -19.25
CA ALA A 8 -13.22 8.59 -18.99
C ALA A 8 -12.71 8.69 -17.55
N THR A 9 -13.43 8.15 -16.56
CA THR A 9 -12.94 8.06 -15.17
C THR A 9 -11.78 7.07 -15.04
N LEU A 10 -11.82 5.95 -15.76
CA LEU A 10 -10.74 4.96 -15.80
C LEU A 10 -9.48 5.46 -16.54
N LEU A 11 -9.63 6.39 -17.49
CA LEU A 11 -8.54 6.97 -18.28
C LEU A 11 -7.95 8.24 -17.66
N PHE A 12 -8.64 8.88 -16.71
CA PHE A 12 -8.15 10.05 -15.96
C PHE A 12 -6.79 9.87 -15.25
N PRO A 13 -6.40 8.67 -14.76
CA PRO A 13 -5.09 8.44 -14.15
C PRO A 13 -3.91 8.61 -15.12
N LEU A 14 -4.13 8.53 -16.44
CA LEU A 14 -3.07 8.63 -17.44
C LEU A 14 -2.41 10.02 -17.48
N TYR A 15 -3.08 11.05 -16.95
CA TYR A 15 -2.59 12.43 -16.88
C TYR A 15 -2.06 12.83 -15.50
N SER A 16 -2.05 11.91 -14.53
CA SER A 16 -1.72 12.24 -13.14
C SER A 16 -0.22 12.06 -12.86
N ILE A 17 0.34 13.01 -12.10
CA ILE A 17 1.72 13.06 -11.57
C ILE A 17 1.89 12.03 -10.44
N ALA A 18 1.37 10.84 -10.63
CA ALA A 18 1.25 9.84 -9.59
C ALA A 18 1.91 8.53 -10.03
N GLN A 19 2.56 7.91 -9.05
CA GLN A 19 3.53 6.86 -9.28
C GLN A 19 2.92 5.54 -8.83
N PHE A 20 2.80 4.60 -9.76
CA PHE A 20 2.43 3.24 -9.42
C PHE A 20 3.56 2.59 -8.63
N GLY A 21 3.22 1.76 -7.64
CA GLY A 21 4.18 1.03 -6.84
C GLY A 21 3.66 -0.35 -6.47
N VAL A 22 4.61 -1.27 -6.31
CA VAL A 22 4.37 -2.63 -5.85
C VAL A 22 5.27 -2.91 -4.66
N ALA A 23 4.77 -3.61 -3.64
CA ALA A 23 5.60 -4.09 -2.55
C ALA A 23 5.24 -5.51 -2.15
N TYR A 24 6.20 -6.23 -1.58
CA TYR A 24 5.97 -7.51 -0.92
C TYR A 24 6.28 -7.36 0.55
N HIS A 25 5.35 -7.78 1.40
CA HIS A 25 5.45 -7.72 2.86
C HIS A 25 5.55 -9.15 3.40
N GLN A 26 6.73 -9.49 3.93
CA GLN A 26 6.96 -10.73 4.65
C GLN A 26 6.49 -10.59 6.10
N SER A 27 5.65 -11.51 6.55
CA SER A 27 5.26 -11.69 7.95
C SER A 27 4.69 -13.11 8.17
N GLN A 28 4.01 -13.36 9.29
CA GLN A 28 3.18 -14.56 9.47
C GLN A 28 1.92 -14.55 8.59
N ILE A 29 1.49 -13.38 8.12
CA ILE A 29 0.37 -13.18 7.19
C ILE A 29 0.93 -12.37 6.01
N PRO A 30 1.70 -12.99 5.11
CA PRO A 30 2.40 -12.26 4.05
C PRO A 30 1.41 -11.72 3.01
N PHE A 31 1.78 -10.62 2.34
CA PHE A 31 0.93 -10.03 1.30
C PHE A 31 1.75 -9.30 0.24
N ILE A 32 1.18 -9.21 -0.97
CA ILE A 32 1.63 -8.29 -2.02
C ILE A 32 0.74 -7.05 -2.01
N SER A 33 1.32 -5.87 -2.23
CA SER A 33 0.61 -4.61 -2.27
C SER A 33 0.82 -3.88 -3.59
N PHE A 34 -0.25 -3.23 -4.05
CA PHE A 34 -0.29 -2.39 -5.24
C PHE A 34 -0.80 -1.03 -4.83
N ASN A 35 -0.06 0.02 -5.13
CA ASN A 35 -0.40 1.37 -4.72
C ASN A 35 -0.23 2.38 -5.84
N TYR A 36 -0.87 3.52 -5.62
CA TYR A 36 -0.72 4.68 -6.48
C TYR A 36 -0.43 5.90 -5.61
N GLU A 37 0.75 6.51 -5.79
CA GLU A 37 1.26 7.54 -4.90
C GLU A 37 1.02 8.94 -5.48
N PHE A 38 0.15 9.72 -4.82
CA PHE A 38 -0.20 11.08 -5.19
C PHE A 38 0.67 12.09 -4.43
N LYS A 39 1.40 12.92 -5.17
CA LYS A 39 2.24 14.02 -4.62
C LYS A 39 3.17 13.57 -3.48
N GLU A 40 3.66 12.33 -3.55
CA GLU A 40 4.54 11.72 -2.53
C GLU A 40 3.98 11.76 -1.09
N ARG A 41 2.66 11.92 -0.92
CA ARG A 41 1.99 11.99 0.39
C ARG A 41 0.90 10.97 0.57
N LEU A 42 -0.10 10.98 -0.32
CA LEU A 42 -1.26 10.10 -0.20
C LEU A 42 -1.06 8.86 -1.07
N ARG A 43 -1.28 7.68 -0.50
CA ARG A 43 -1.03 6.40 -1.15
C ARG A 43 -2.17 5.41 -0.83
N PRO A 44 -3.28 5.43 -1.59
CA PRO A 44 -4.18 4.28 -1.61
C PRO A 44 -3.44 3.04 -2.07
N GLU A 45 -3.77 1.92 -1.44
CA GLU A 45 -3.08 0.66 -1.57
C GLU A 45 -4.09 -0.49 -1.48
N LEU A 46 -4.03 -1.37 -2.47
CA LEU A 46 -4.71 -2.66 -2.44
C LEU A 46 -3.68 -3.72 -2.07
N ARG A 47 -3.99 -4.51 -1.07
CA ARG A 47 -3.17 -5.63 -0.59
C ARG A 47 -3.90 -6.93 -0.85
N ILE A 48 -3.13 -7.95 -1.20
CA ILE A 48 -3.61 -9.29 -1.44
C ILE A 48 -2.78 -10.22 -0.57
N LEU A 49 -3.44 -10.87 0.40
CA LEU A 49 -2.79 -11.87 1.23
C LEU A 49 -2.23 -12.99 0.32
N THR A 50 -1.03 -13.44 0.66
CA THR A 50 -0.34 -14.55 0.01
C THR A 50 -0.28 -15.73 0.97
N ASP A 51 -0.12 -16.95 0.47
CA ASP A 51 -0.07 -18.18 1.27
C ASP A 51 -1.41 -18.61 1.90
N VAL A 52 -2.48 -18.42 1.13
CA VAL A 52 -3.89 -18.70 1.48
C VAL A 52 -4.63 -19.22 0.23
N TYR A 53 -5.67 -20.02 0.41
CA TYR A 53 -6.53 -20.49 -0.71
C TYR A 53 -7.30 -19.32 -1.30
N TRP A 54 -7.28 -19.14 -2.62
CA TRP A 54 -7.85 -17.96 -3.29
C TRP A 54 -9.35 -17.73 -3.01
N ASP A 55 -9.69 -16.52 -2.53
CA ASP A 55 -11.04 -15.98 -2.29
C ASP A 55 -10.99 -14.44 -2.17
N ILE A 56 -12.14 -13.77 -2.29
CA ILE A 56 -12.27 -12.30 -2.21
C ILE A 56 -11.91 -11.74 -0.84
N GLU A 57 -12.06 -12.55 0.21
CA GLU A 57 -11.75 -12.17 1.60
C GLU A 57 -10.27 -11.80 1.79
N GLN A 58 -9.38 -12.21 0.89
CA GLN A 58 -7.93 -11.96 1.01
C GLN A 58 -7.49 -10.56 0.62
N LEU A 59 -8.45 -9.70 0.30
CA LEU A 59 -8.18 -8.32 -0.01
C LEU A 59 -8.05 -7.49 1.28
N GLU A 60 -7.20 -6.48 1.22
CA GLU A 60 -7.11 -5.43 2.24
C GLU A 60 -6.95 -4.09 1.52
N GLY A 61 -7.85 -3.16 1.81
CA GLY A 61 -7.89 -1.84 1.19
C GLY A 61 -7.42 -0.79 2.19
N ILE A 62 -6.32 -0.10 1.89
CA ILE A 62 -5.69 0.88 2.80
C ILE A 62 -5.48 2.22 2.10
N ILE A 63 -5.58 3.29 2.87
CA ILE A 63 -5.09 4.60 2.50
C ILE A 63 -3.94 4.97 3.44
N ASN A 64 -2.74 5.11 2.89
CA ASN A 64 -1.56 5.55 3.61
C ASN A 64 -1.31 7.06 3.39
N TYR A 65 -0.82 7.72 4.43
CA TYR A 65 -0.38 9.11 4.41
C TYR A 65 1.05 9.22 4.94
N ASN A 66 1.98 9.69 4.10
CA ASN A 66 3.36 9.96 4.51
C ASN A 66 3.38 11.21 5.40
N ILE A 67 3.52 11.02 6.71
CA ILE A 67 3.69 12.11 7.70
C ILE A 67 5.05 12.78 7.56
N LEU A 68 6.06 12.04 7.07
CA LEU A 68 7.38 12.55 6.74
C LEU A 68 7.81 11.95 5.40
N ALA A 69 8.11 12.80 4.43
CA ALA A 69 8.59 12.39 3.10
C ALA A 69 9.94 13.07 2.82
N LYS A 70 11.02 12.28 2.86
CA LYS A 70 12.36 12.68 2.43
C LYS A 70 12.77 11.83 1.22
N PRO A 71 13.78 12.26 0.44
CA PRO A 71 14.21 11.52 -0.75
C PRO A 71 14.65 10.08 -0.45
N ASP A 72 15.34 9.88 0.67
CA ASP A 72 15.93 8.59 1.06
C ASP A 72 15.05 7.77 1.99
N TYR A 73 14.08 8.39 2.66
CA TYR A 73 13.21 7.70 3.61
C TYR A 73 11.87 8.39 3.80
N SER A 74 10.86 7.62 4.20
CA SER A 74 9.56 8.17 4.59
C SER A 74 8.96 7.44 5.78
N PHE A 75 8.21 8.17 6.60
CA PHE A 75 7.34 7.60 7.62
C PHE A 75 5.90 7.82 7.19
N TYR A 76 5.07 6.80 7.38
CA TYR A 76 3.66 6.85 7.06
C TYR A 76 2.81 6.24 8.15
N VAL A 77 1.57 6.72 8.20
CA VAL A 77 0.47 6.09 8.91
C VAL A 77 -0.63 5.82 7.90
N GLY A 78 -1.54 4.89 8.20
CA GLY A 78 -2.68 4.63 7.33
C GLY A 78 -3.87 4.11 8.08
N GLY A 79 -4.96 3.94 7.33
CA GLY A 79 -6.20 3.36 7.79
C GLY A 79 -6.85 2.57 6.66
N GLY A 80 -7.51 1.47 6.99
CA GLY A 80 -8.15 0.62 5.99
C GLY A 80 -9.03 -0.47 6.57
N LEU A 81 -9.42 -1.37 5.68
CA LEU A 81 -10.24 -2.54 5.98
C LEU A 81 -9.51 -3.80 5.51
N ASN A 82 -9.48 -4.82 6.35
CA ASN A 82 -9.09 -6.17 5.97
C ASN A 82 -10.34 -7.06 5.92
N PHE A 83 -10.59 -7.69 4.77
CA PHE A 83 -11.81 -8.47 4.56
C PHE A 83 -11.74 -9.87 5.20
N TYR A 84 -10.54 -10.45 5.35
CA TYR A 84 -10.34 -11.80 5.89
C TYR A 84 -10.56 -11.86 7.41
N TYR A 85 -10.08 -10.85 8.12
CA TYR A 85 -10.24 -10.70 9.57
C TYR A 85 -11.43 -9.81 9.96
N GLU A 86 -12.21 -9.36 8.97
CA GLU A 86 -13.33 -8.41 9.15
C GLU A 86 -13.00 -7.25 10.10
N SER A 87 -11.84 -6.62 9.88
CA SER A 87 -11.24 -5.67 10.85
C SER A 87 -10.83 -4.35 10.24
N LEU A 88 -10.79 -3.32 11.08
CA LEU A 88 -10.14 -2.05 10.78
C LEU A 88 -8.62 -2.22 10.97
N VAL A 89 -7.83 -1.70 10.04
CA VAL A 89 -6.37 -1.79 10.10
C VAL A 89 -5.71 -0.42 10.11
N PHE A 90 -4.67 -0.26 10.94
CA PHE A 90 -4.01 1.03 11.18
C PHE A 90 -2.48 0.95 10.99
N PRO A 91 -1.97 0.78 9.77
CA PRO A 91 -0.54 0.61 9.53
C PRO A 91 0.26 1.85 9.96
N VAL A 92 1.40 1.63 10.62
CA VAL A 92 2.45 2.61 10.85
C VAL A 92 3.73 2.02 10.28
N GLY A 93 4.36 2.71 9.34
CA GLY A 93 5.50 2.15 8.64
C GLY A 93 6.56 3.14 8.23
N PHE A 94 7.69 2.58 7.86
CA PHE A 94 8.90 3.27 7.44
C PHE A 94 9.36 2.69 6.12
N ASN A 95 9.65 3.55 5.14
CA ASN A 95 10.27 3.18 3.88
C ASN A 95 11.68 3.76 3.81
N PHE A 96 12.61 3.00 3.22
CA PHE A 96 13.99 3.40 2.99
C PHE A 96 14.41 3.10 1.54
N TYR A 97 15.09 4.05 0.90
CA TYR A 97 15.50 3.98 -0.50
C TYR A 97 17.02 4.23 -0.62
N PRO A 98 17.86 3.18 -0.45
CA PRO A 98 19.32 3.34 -0.36
C PRO A 98 20.00 3.66 -1.70
N PHE A 99 19.35 3.37 -2.83
CA PHE A 99 19.95 3.51 -4.15
C PHE A 99 19.86 4.95 -4.66
N GLU A 100 20.75 5.37 -5.56
CA GLU A 100 20.66 6.68 -6.23
C GLU A 100 19.33 6.83 -6.97
N ARG A 101 18.98 5.82 -7.79
CA ARG A 101 17.67 5.70 -8.39
C ARG A 101 16.69 5.20 -7.34
N LYS A 102 15.86 6.10 -6.82
CA LYS A 102 14.88 5.84 -5.76
C LYS A 102 13.67 4.99 -6.20
N LYS A 103 13.87 4.02 -7.11
CA LYS A 103 12.85 3.09 -7.59
C LYS A 103 12.69 1.91 -6.63
N LEU A 104 13.79 1.25 -6.27
CA LEU A 104 13.80 0.14 -5.31
C LEU A 104 14.02 0.65 -3.88
N GLY A 105 13.28 0.09 -2.92
CA GLY A 105 13.41 0.39 -1.51
C GLY A 105 12.99 -0.78 -0.63
N PHE A 106 13.17 -0.58 0.67
CA PHE A 106 12.82 -1.50 1.73
C PHE A 106 11.80 -0.85 2.65
N HIS A 107 11.02 -1.66 3.35
CA HIS A 107 10.08 -1.14 4.33
C HIS A 107 9.96 -2.05 5.55
N ILE A 108 9.52 -1.44 6.65
CA ILE A 108 9.02 -2.12 7.85
C ILE A 108 7.67 -1.48 8.20
N GLU A 109 6.73 -2.29 8.67
CA GLU A 109 5.38 -1.85 9.02
C GLU A 109 4.87 -2.60 10.25
N LEU A 110 4.20 -1.86 11.13
CA LEU A 110 3.42 -2.39 12.24
C LEU A 110 1.96 -2.02 12.04
N THR A 111 1.07 -3.02 12.02
CA THR A 111 -0.34 -2.85 11.69
C THR A 111 -1.21 -3.50 12.74
N PRO A 112 -1.88 -2.71 13.60
CA PRO A 112 -2.96 -3.18 14.45
C PRO A 112 -4.20 -3.49 13.60
N PHE A 113 -4.86 -4.60 13.93
CA PHE A 113 -6.15 -5.06 13.43
C PHE A 113 -7.12 -4.93 14.59
N VAL A 114 -8.15 -4.12 14.41
CA VAL A 114 -9.16 -3.83 15.41
C VAL A 114 -10.46 -4.46 14.96
N SER A 115 -10.83 -5.56 15.62
CA SER A 115 -12.15 -6.20 15.58
C SER A 115 -12.59 -6.46 17.03
N ASP A 116 -13.18 -7.62 17.34
CA ASP A 116 -13.48 -8.03 18.71
C ASP A 116 -12.19 -8.29 19.53
N ASP A 117 -11.12 -8.72 18.84
CA ASP A 117 -9.78 -8.88 19.38
C ASP A 117 -8.81 -7.85 18.78
N LEU A 118 -7.71 -7.58 19.49
CA LEU A 118 -6.60 -6.77 18.97
C LEU A 118 -5.48 -7.67 18.49
N ILE A 119 -5.27 -7.72 17.16
CA ILE A 119 -4.15 -8.45 16.55
C ILE A 119 -3.11 -7.43 16.07
N LEU A 120 -1.83 -7.69 16.34
CA LEU A 120 -0.74 -6.81 15.92
C LEU A 120 0.16 -7.54 14.90
N ARG A 121 0.15 -7.07 13.65
CA ARG A 121 0.98 -7.63 12.57
C ARG A 121 2.21 -6.76 12.33
N GLY A 122 3.39 -7.31 12.59
CA GLY A 122 4.66 -6.74 12.11
C GLY A 122 5.04 -7.32 10.75
N SER A 123 5.51 -6.50 9.82
CA SER A 123 6.02 -6.95 8.52
C SER A 123 7.24 -6.16 8.07
N TRP A 124 8.01 -6.74 7.16
CA TRP A 124 9.11 -6.08 6.47
C TRP A 124 9.14 -6.54 5.02
N GLY A 125 9.84 -5.82 4.16
CA GLY A 125 10.02 -6.29 2.80
C GLY A 125 10.58 -5.28 1.83
N ILE A 126 10.28 -5.51 0.56
CA ILE A 126 10.79 -4.75 -0.58
C ILE A 126 9.67 -4.02 -1.30
N ARG A 127 9.99 -2.85 -1.85
CA ARG A 127 9.07 -2.01 -2.60
C ARG A 127 9.73 -1.47 -3.86
N TYR A 128 8.99 -1.45 -4.96
CA TYR A 128 9.40 -0.88 -6.22
C TYR A 128 8.43 0.23 -6.66
N ARG A 129 8.97 1.38 -7.05
CA ARG A 129 8.24 2.55 -7.58
C ARG A 129 8.52 2.72 -9.06
N PHE A 130 7.46 2.74 -9.86
CA PHE A 130 7.52 3.01 -11.29
C PHE A 130 7.59 4.53 -11.53
N LYS A 131 8.71 5.16 -11.13
CA LYS A 131 8.97 6.57 -11.43
C LYS A 131 9.40 6.73 -12.90
N LYS A 132 8.77 7.68 -13.61
CA LYS A 132 9.28 8.17 -14.90
C LYS A 132 10.61 8.88 -14.64
N GLU A 133 11.59 8.64 -15.51
CA GLU A 133 12.90 9.32 -15.45
C GLU A 133 12.79 10.77 -15.91
#